data_AF-A0A644WTU5-F1
#
_entry.id   AF-A0A644WTU5-F1
#
_cell.length_a   1.000
_cell.length_b   1.000
_cell.length_c   1.000
_cell.angle_alpha   90.00
_cell.angle_beta   90.00
_cell.angle_gamma   90.00
#
_symmetry.space_group_name_H-M   'P 1'
#
loop_
_entity.id
_entity.type
_entity.pdbx_description
1 polymer ?
#
loop_
_entity_poly.entity_id
_entity_poly.type
_entity_poly.pdbx_seq_one_letter_code
_entity_poly.pdbx_strand_id
1 'polypeptide(L)' 'MYMKTLKQIRESKFLTQKELGELAGISFITINRIETGKQKPTFKSIRKIAQALKIEPGEIDFLR' A
#
# COMPACT_ATOMS: atom_id res chain seq x y z
N MET A 1 15.16 -10.37 -7.55
CA MET A 1 14.88 -9.45 -6.43
C MET A 1 13.46 -9.72 -5.96
N TYR A 2 13.25 -10.07 -4.68
CA TYR A 2 11.91 -10.42 -4.18
C TYR A 2 11.08 -9.14 -3.95
N MET A 3 9.87 -9.08 -4.50
CA MET A 3 8.93 -7.97 -4.24
C MET A 3 8.54 -7.98 -2.76
N LYS A 4 8.37 -6.79 -2.17
CA LYS A 4 7.93 -6.63 -0.77
C LYS A 4 6.43 -6.37 -0.74
N THR A 5 5.74 -6.89 0.27
CA THR A 5 4.31 -6.63 0.43
C THR A 5 4.08 -5.16 0.80
N LEU A 6 2.87 -4.66 0.55
CA LEU A 6 2.48 -3.30 0.97
C LEU A 6 2.76 -3.06 2.47
N LYS A 7 2.42 -4.03 3.31
CA LYS A 7 2.63 -3.96 4.76
C LYS A 7 4.11 -3.78 5.11
N GLN A 8 4.99 -4.56 4.50
CA GLN A 8 6.44 -4.50 4.78
C GLN A 8 7.04 -3.13 4.41
N ILE A 9 6.60 -2.56 3.28
CA ILE A 9 7.07 -1.24 2.83
C ILE A 9 6.51 -0.12 3.70
N ARG A 10 5.24 -0.24 4.13
CA ARG A 10 4.63 0.72 5.05
C ARG A 10 5.37 0.73 6.40
N GLU A 11 5.63 -0.45 6.95
CA GLU A 11 6.31 -0.62 8.25
C GLU A 11 7.76 -0.14 8.20
N SER A 12 8.47 -0.35 7.09
CA SER A 12 9.83 0.19 6.93
C SER A 12 9.90 1.72 6.84
N LYS A 13 8.75 2.38 6.60
CA LYS A 13 8.61 3.84 6.63
C LYS A 13 7.99 4.37 7.94
N PHE A 14 7.83 3.50 8.95
CA PHE A 14 7.25 3.84 10.25
C PHE A 14 5.85 4.46 10.16
N LEU A 15 5.07 4.05 9.16
CA LEU A 15 3.70 4.52 8.98
C LEU A 15 2.71 3.51 9.56
N THR A 16 1.68 3.99 10.24
CA THR A 16 0.45 3.24 10.50
C THR A 16 -0.38 3.11 9.21
N GLN A 17 -1.32 2.16 9.17
CA GLN A 17 -2.26 2.04 8.05
C GLN A 17 -3.10 3.31 7.86
N LYS A 18 -3.38 4.04 8.96
CA LYS A 18 -4.16 5.28 8.93
C LYS A 18 -3.37 6.40 8.25
N GLU A 19 -2.10 6.58 8.65
CA GLU A 19 -1.20 7.56 8.04
C GLU A 19 -0.96 7.27 6.56
N LEU A 20 -0.77 5.99 6.18
CA LEU A 20 -0.68 5.64 4.75
C LEU A 20 -1.97 5.99 4.00
N GLY A 21 -3.13 5.73 4.61
CA GLY A 21 -4.42 6.10 4.04
C GLY A 21 -4.53 7.61 3.80
N GLU A 22 -4.18 8.41 4.81
CA GLU A 22 -4.17 9.88 4.72
C GLU A 22 -3.21 10.37 3.63
N LEU A 23 -1.97 9.87 3.59
CA LEU A 23 -0.98 10.23 2.57
C LEU A 23 -1.42 9.85 1.15
N ALA A 24 -2.07 8.70 0.98
CA ALA A 24 -2.55 8.23 -0.32
C ALA A 24 -3.93 8.82 -0.71
N GLY A 25 -4.61 9.53 0.20
CA GLY A 25 -6.01 9.90 0.03
C GLY A 25 -6.91 8.69 -0.21
N ILE A 26 -6.73 7.66 0.62
CA ILE A 26 -7.45 6.37 0.62
C ILE A 26 -7.91 6.09 2.06
N SER A 27 -9.11 5.53 2.24
CA SER A 27 -9.56 5.19 3.59
C SER A 27 -8.64 4.15 4.26
N PHE A 28 -8.43 4.28 5.57
CA PHE A 28 -7.75 3.25 6.38
C PHE A 28 -8.33 1.85 6.14
N ILE A 29 -9.65 1.73 6.03
CA ILE A 29 -10.34 0.46 5.79
C ILE A 29 -9.89 -0.17 4.46
N THR A 30 -9.73 0.64 3.42
CA THR A 30 -9.24 0.18 2.11
C THR A 30 -7.80 -0.30 2.21
N ILE A 31 -6.91 0.43 2.89
CA ILE A 31 -5.53 -0.01 3.13
C ILE A 31 -5.50 -1.34 3.88
N ASN A 32 -6.27 -1.47 4.96
CA ASN A 32 -6.36 -2.69 5.75
C ASN A 32 -6.84 -3.89 4.90
N ARG A 33 -7.87 -3.72 4.08
CA ARG A 33 -8.38 -4.78 3.19
C ARG A 33 -7.37 -5.18 2.12
N ILE A 34 -6.58 -4.24 1.61
CA ILE A 34 -5.49 -4.54 0.67
C ILE A 34 -4.38 -5.33 1.38
N GLU A 35 -3.89 -4.87 2.53
CA GLU A 35 -2.82 -5.55 3.28
C GLU A 35 -3.21 -6.94 3.82
N THR A 36 -4.50 -7.22 3.95
CA THR A 36 -5.02 -8.52 4.42
C THR A 36 -5.49 -9.43 3.27
N GLY A 37 -5.29 -9.02 2.01
CA GLY A 37 -5.73 -9.77 0.84
C GLY A 37 -7.25 -9.83 0.63
N LYS A 38 -8.04 -9.17 1.50
CA LYS A 38 -9.51 -9.12 1.42
C LYS A 38 -10.02 -8.28 0.23
N GLN A 39 -9.16 -7.45 -0.35
CA GLN A 39 -9.49 -6.64 -1.52
C GLN A 39 -8.27 -6.46 -2.42
N LYS A 40 -8.41 -6.80 -3.70
CA LYS A 40 -7.41 -6.42 -4.72
C LYS A 40 -7.48 -4.90 -4.95
N PRO A 41 -6.35 -4.18 -4.93
CA PRO A 41 -6.34 -2.75 -5.20
C PRO A 41 -6.63 -2.47 -6.68
N THR A 42 -7.27 -1.33 -6.94
CA THR A 42 -7.43 -0.83 -8.32
C THR A 42 -6.15 -0.16 -8.80
N PHE A 43 -5.98 0.02 -10.11
CA PHE A 43 -4.86 0.81 -10.66
C PHE A 43 -4.74 2.21 -10.03
N LYS A 44 -5.88 2.86 -9.73
CA LYS A 44 -5.91 4.16 -9.05
C LYS A 44 -5.35 4.06 -7.63
N SER A 45 -5.74 3.02 -6.87
CA SER A 45 -5.21 2.78 -5.52
C SER A 45 -3.72 2.46 -5.56
N ILE A 46 -3.28 1.61 -6.49
CA ILE A 46 -1.86 1.26 -6.69
C ILE A 46 -1.04 2.53 -6.90
N ARG A 47 -1.45 3.40 -7.83
CA ARG A 47 -0.73 4.65 -8.13
C ARG A 47 -0.66 5.58 -6.93
N LYS A 48 -1.77 5.75 -6.21
CA LYS A 48 -1.84 6.60 -5.01
C LYS A 48 -0.95 6.07 -3.87
N ILE A 49 -0.98 4.77 -3.63
CA ILE A 49 -0.17 4.11 -2.61
C ILE A 49 1.32 4.21 -2.94
N ALA A 50 1.70 3.92 -4.19
CA ALA A 50 3.08 4.02 -4.64
C ALA A 50 3.61 5.47 -4.53
N GLN A 51 2.81 6.46 -4.91
CA GLN A 51 3.14 7.88 -4.73
C GLN A 51 3.32 8.27 -3.26
N ALA A 52 2.40 7.85 -2.38
CA ALA A 52 2.49 8.10 -0.95
C ALA A 52 3.75 7.48 -0.33
N LEU A 53 4.14 6.29 -0.80
CA LEU A 53 5.34 5.59 -0.37
C LEU A 53 6.61 6.05 -1.10
N LYS A 54 6.52 6.90 -2.14
CA LYS A 54 7.64 7.35 -2.97
C LYS A 54 8.47 6.20 -3.54
N ILE A 55 7.79 5.23 -4.16
CA ILE A 55 8.39 4.06 -4.82
C ILE A 55 7.67 3.76 -6.13
N GLU A 56 8.24 2.91 -6.96
CA GLU A 56 7.58 2.46 -8.18
C GLU A 56 6.51 1.40 -7.88
N PRO A 57 5.35 1.40 -8.58
CA PRO A 57 4.31 0.39 -8.39
C PRO A 57 4.81 -1.06 -8.52
N GLY A 58 5.83 -1.29 -9.36
CA GLY A 58 6.45 -2.60 -9.56
C GLY A 58 7.30 -3.09 -8.39
N GLU A 59 7.52 -2.27 -7.35
CA GLU A 59 8.24 -2.68 -6.15
C GLU A 59 7.32 -3.28 -5.08
N ILE A 60 5.99 -3.13 -5.24
CA ILE A 60 4.97 -3.56 -4.28
C ILE A 60 4.29 -4.85 -4.76
N ASP A 61 4.30 -5.87 -3.92
CA ASP A 61 3.44 -7.04 -4.07
C ASP A 61 2.06 -6.77 -3.47
N PHE A 62 1.04 -6.70 -4.33
CA PHE A 62 -0.38 -6.56 -3.96
C PHE A 62 -1.18 -7.87 -4.08
N LEU A 63 -0.51 -8.97 -4.43
CA LEU A 63 -1.14 -10.25 -4.78
C LEU A 63 -0.92 -11.35 -3.73
N ARG A 64 -0.27 -11.01 -2.61
CA ARG A 64 -0.05 -11.89 -1.45
C ARG A 64 -0.61 -11.31 -0.17
#